data_AF-A0A6A3V6Q5-F1
#
_entry.id   AF-A0A6A3V6Q5-F1
#
_cell.length_a   1.000
_cell.length_b   1.000
_cell.length_c   1.000
_cell.angle_alpha   90.00
_cell.angle_beta   90.00
_cell.angle_gamma   90.00
#
_symmetry.space_group_name_H-M   'P 1'
#
loop_
_entity.id
_entity.type
_entity.pdbx_description
1 polymer ?
#
loop_
_entity_poly.entity_id
_entity_poly.type
_entity_poly.pdbx_seq_one_letter_code
_entity_poly.pdbx_strand_id
1 'polypeptide(L)'
;MMLCLPSGFKLDPSSTGYKAEVHAVGVEAEKRALEFLAAQGSQAAAVDSVVKAMRALHKAGQLDSLVAQFREIYFEGDIIDPTPHSALPAFMRFT
;
A
#
# COMPACT_ATOMS: atom_id res chain seq x y z
N MET A 1 0.96 0.64 -3.83
CA MET A 1 1.96 0.86 -2.78
C MET A 1 1.35 1.15 -1.40
N MET A 2 0.04 0.95 -1.19
CA MET A 2 -0.60 1.24 0.11
C MET A 2 0.02 0.50 1.30
N LEU A 3 0.65 -0.65 1.03
CA LEU A 3 1.44 -1.40 2.01
C LEU A 3 2.52 -0.56 2.72
N CYS A 4 3.05 0.46 2.05
CA CYS A 4 4.12 1.30 2.58
C CYS A 4 3.61 2.48 3.43
N LEU A 5 2.31 2.57 3.68
CA LEU A 5 1.72 3.62 4.54
C LEU A 5 1.76 3.16 6.01
N PRO A 6 2.62 3.74 6.87
CA PRO A 6 2.81 3.27 8.24
C PRO A 6 1.63 3.58 9.17
N SER A 7 0.70 4.45 8.75
CA SER A 7 -0.48 4.86 9.52
C SER A 7 -1.78 4.46 8.85
N GLY A 8 -1.71 3.59 7.83
CA GLY A 8 -2.88 3.22 7.05
C GLY A 8 -3.46 4.39 6.25
N PHE A 9 -4.76 4.30 5.96
CA PHE A 9 -5.52 5.32 5.24
C PHE A 9 -7.02 5.12 5.49
N LYS A 10 -7.78 6.21 5.56
CA LYS A 10 -9.24 6.16 5.67
C LYS A 10 -9.84 6.95 4.53
N LEU A 11 -10.62 6.28 3.70
CA LEU A 11 -11.24 6.87 2.52
C LEU A 11 -12.76 6.72 2.62
N ASP A 12 -13.47 7.84 2.54
CA ASP A 12 -14.93 7.90 2.59
C ASP A 12 -15.49 8.31 1.22
N PRO A 13 -16.14 7.41 0.47
CA PRO A 13 -16.77 7.74 -0.81
C PRO A 13 -17.84 8.82 -0.75
N SER A 14 -18.40 9.08 0.44
CA SER A 14 -19.40 10.13 0.66
C SER A 14 -18.78 11.51 0.91
N SER A 15 -17.46 11.58 1.14
CA SER A 15 -16.73 12.86 1.27
C SER A 15 -16.79 13.65 -0.03
N THR A 16 -17.09 14.93 0.06
CA THR A 16 -16.97 15.88 -1.07
C THR A 16 -15.53 15.99 -1.56
N GLY A 17 -14.56 15.69 -0.69
CA GLY A 17 -13.11 15.67 -0.96
C GLY A 17 -12.56 14.34 -1.45
N TYR A 18 -13.38 13.29 -1.59
CA TYR A 18 -12.92 11.92 -1.83
C TYR A 18 -11.85 11.78 -2.92
N LYS A 19 -12.03 12.42 -4.08
CA LYS A 19 -11.04 12.36 -5.17
C LYS A 19 -9.68 12.95 -4.79
N ALA A 20 -9.68 14.05 -4.05
CA ALA A 20 -8.45 14.70 -3.60
C ALA A 20 -7.77 13.87 -2.50
N GLU A 21 -8.55 13.28 -1.60
CA GLU A 21 -8.06 12.37 -0.56
C GLU A 21 -7.42 11.11 -1.17
N VAL A 22 -8.10 10.46 -2.12
CA VAL A 22 -7.56 9.31 -2.87
C VAL A 22 -6.24 9.67 -3.55
N HIS A 23 -6.17 10.85 -4.19
CA HIS A 23 -4.96 11.31 -4.84
C HIS A 23 -3.82 11.55 -3.84
N ALA A 24 -4.09 12.23 -2.72
CA ALA A 24 -3.10 12.49 -1.68
C ALA A 24 -2.55 11.20 -1.07
N VAL A 25 -3.43 10.24 -0.76
CA VAL A 25 -3.04 8.91 -0.27
C VAL A 25 -2.18 8.18 -1.32
N GLY A 26 -2.56 8.25 -2.60
CA GLY A 26 -1.78 7.66 -3.70
C GLY A 26 -0.37 8.25 -3.81
N VAL A 27 -0.23 9.57 -3.74
CA VAL A 27 1.06 10.27 -3.81
C VAL A 27 1.96 9.90 -2.64
N GLU A 28 1.42 9.89 -1.41
CA GLU A 28 2.20 9.51 -0.24
C GLU A 28 2.60 8.03 -0.31
N ALA A 29 1.68 7.14 -0.72
CA ALA A 29 1.97 5.72 -0.87
C ALA A 29 3.08 5.47 -1.89
N GLU A 30 3.07 6.18 -3.03
CA GLU A 30 4.13 6.11 -4.04
C GLU A 30 5.48 6.57 -3.49
N LYS A 31 5.51 7.73 -2.83
CA LYS A 31 6.73 8.27 -2.22
C LYS A 31 7.34 7.28 -1.23
N ARG A 32 6.55 6.74 -0.31
CA ARG A 32 7.01 5.77 0.71
C ARG A 32 7.53 4.48 0.10
N ALA A 33 6.91 4.06 -0.98
CA ALA A 33 7.37 2.92 -1.75
C ALA A 33 8.75 3.11 -2.36
N LEU A 34 9.00 4.28 -2.97
CA LEU A 34 10.29 4.61 -3.54
C LEU A 34 11.36 4.73 -2.46
N GLU A 35 11.03 5.34 -1.31
CA GLU A 35 11.90 5.40 -0.13
C GLU A 35 12.27 3.98 0.36
N PHE A 36 11.27 3.08 0.45
CA PHE A 36 11.49 1.70 0.85
C PHE A 36 12.40 0.95 -0.14
N LEU A 37 12.14 1.09 -1.45
CA LEU A 37 12.97 0.47 -2.49
C LEU A 37 14.41 1.00 -2.46
N ALA A 38 14.61 2.30 -2.26
CA ALA A 38 15.92 2.91 -2.12
C ALA A 38 16.67 2.36 -0.89
N ALA A 39 15.98 2.17 0.24
CA ALA A 39 16.55 1.56 1.44
C ALA A 39 16.98 0.09 1.21
N GLN A 40 16.34 -0.61 0.26
CA GLN A 40 16.74 -1.95 -0.19
C GLN A 40 17.80 -1.93 -1.31
N GLY A 41 18.37 -0.77 -1.63
CA GLY A 41 19.40 -0.60 -2.67
C GLY A 41 18.87 -0.59 -4.11
N SER A 42 17.56 -0.45 -4.31
CA SER A 42 16.95 -0.36 -5.63
C SER A 42 16.90 1.08 -6.14
N GLN A 43 17.21 1.28 -7.42
CA GLN A 43 17.07 2.57 -8.12
C GLN A 43 15.82 2.61 -9.01
N ALA A 44 14.85 1.73 -8.76
CA ALA A 44 13.62 1.66 -9.55
C ALA A 44 12.77 2.93 -9.34
N ALA A 45 12.46 3.63 -10.43
CA ALA A 45 11.64 4.84 -10.43
C ALA A 45 10.45 4.79 -11.41
N ALA A 46 10.54 3.96 -12.45
CA ALA A 46 9.42 3.75 -13.37
C ALA A 46 8.44 2.73 -12.79
N VAL A 47 7.14 2.90 -13.06
CA VAL A 47 6.08 2.03 -12.49
C VAL A 47 6.38 0.54 -12.70
N ASP A 48 6.75 0.13 -13.92
CA ASP A 48 7.04 -1.27 -14.22
C ASP A 48 8.27 -1.80 -13.47
N SER A 49 9.30 -0.98 -13.31
CA SER A 49 10.51 -1.38 -12.58
C SER A 49 10.28 -1.44 -11.09
N VAL A 50 9.48 -0.52 -10.53
CA VAL A 50 9.03 -0.51 -9.14
C VAL A 50 8.22 -1.78 -8.85
N VAL A 51 7.25 -2.10 -9.69
CA VAL A 51 6.43 -3.32 -9.55
C VAL A 51 7.31 -4.57 -9.64
N LYS A 52 8.28 -4.60 -10.56
CA LYS A 52 9.23 -5.72 -10.69
C LYS A 52 10.10 -5.86 -9.43
N ALA A 53 10.63 -4.77 -8.89
CA ALA A 53 11.43 -4.77 -7.68
C ALA A 53 10.63 -5.26 -6.46
N MET A 54 9.40 -4.76 -6.26
CA MET A 54 8.51 -5.22 -5.19
C MET A 54 8.21 -6.72 -5.28
N ARG A 55 7.97 -7.25 -6.49
CA ARG A 55 7.77 -8.70 -6.67
C ARG A 55 9.00 -9.50 -6.30
N ALA A 56 10.20 -9.00 -6.57
CA ALA A 56 11.45 -9.66 -6.17
C ALA A 56 11.59 -9.67 -4.64
N LEU A 57 11.36 -8.52 -3.99
CA LEU A 57 11.39 -8.42 -2.53
C LEU A 57 10.36 -9.33 -1.86
N HIS A 58 9.15 -9.42 -2.41
CA HIS A 58 8.11 -10.33 -1.93
C HIS A 58 8.57 -11.80 -2.00
N LYS A 59 9.16 -12.21 -3.12
CA LYS A 59 9.71 -13.58 -3.27
C LYS A 59 10.84 -13.87 -2.30
N ALA A 60 11.59 -12.85 -1.89
CA ALA A 60 12.67 -12.95 -0.92
C ALA A 60 12.20 -12.83 0.55
N GLY A 61 10.89 -12.69 0.81
CA GLY A 61 10.35 -12.47 2.16
C GLY A 61 10.66 -11.09 2.76
N GLN A 62 11.22 -10.17 1.98
CA GLN A 62 11.64 -8.85 2.46
C GLN A 62 10.48 -7.86 2.59
N LEU A 63 9.26 -8.27 2.23
CA LEU A 63 8.04 -7.51 2.47
C LEU A 63 7.26 -8.00 3.71
N ASP A 64 7.71 -9.07 4.36
CA ASP A 64 6.91 -9.75 5.39
C ASP A 64 6.61 -8.84 6.59
N SER A 65 7.58 -8.01 7.00
CA SER A 65 7.39 -7.02 8.07
C SER A 65 6.36 -5.94 7.70
N LEU A 66 6.43 -5.42 6.47
CA LEU A 66 5.46 -4.47 5.94
C LEU A 66 4.06 -5.08 5.85
N VAL A 67 3.95 -6.36 5.45
CA VAL A 67 2.69 -7.10 5.41
C VAL A 67 2.13 -7.33 6.81
N ALA A 68 2.97 -7.68 7.78
CA ALA A 68 2.55 -7.83 9.18
C ALA A 68 2.04 -6.51 9.75
N GLN A 69 2.80 -5.42 9.59
CA GLN A 69 2.40 -4.09 10.03
C GLN A 69 1.08 -3.64 9.36
N PHE A 70 0.95 -3.84 8.05
CA PHE A 70 -0.28 -3.49 7.34
C PHE A 70 -1.49 -4.26 7.88
N ARG A 71 -1.32 -5.54 8.24
CA ARG A 71 -2.39 -6.34 8.85
C ARG A 71 -2.76 -5.82 10.23
N GLU A 72 -1.80 -5.45 11.05
CA GLU A 72 -2.05 -4.88 12.38
C GLU A 72 -2.91 -3.60 12.26
N ILE A 73 -2.47 -2.65 11.43
CA ILE A 73 -3.20 -1.38 11.20
C ILE A 73 -4.59 -1.65 10.58
N TYR A 74 -4.71 -2.66 9.72
CA TYR A 74 -6.00 -3.08 9.16
C TYR A 74 -6.96 -3.54 10.27
N PHE A 75 -6.51 -4.42 11.18
CA PHE A 75 -7.35 -4.92 12.27
C PHE A 75 -7.64 -3.88 13.34
N GLU A 76 -6.77 -2.90 13.53
CA GLU A 76 -7.00 -1.73 14.38
C GLU A 76 -8.08 -0.78 13.82
N GLY A 77 -8.47 -0.96 12.54
CA GLY A 77 -9.47 -0.12 11.88
C GLY A 77 -8.89 1.18 11.33
N ASP A 78 -7.57 1.26 11.19
CA ASP A 78 -6.86 2.40 10.60
C ASP A 78 -6.71 2.29 9.09
N ILE A 79 -7.25 1.23 8.50
CA ILE A 79 -7.43 1.07 7.06
C ILE A 79 -8.93 0.96 6.74
N ILE A 80 -9.47 2.02 6.12
CA ILE A 80 -10.82 2.02 5.55
C ILE A 80 -10.67 2.14 4.04
N ASP A 81 -10.64 0.99 3.37
CA ASP A 81 -10.67 0.89 1.91
C ASP A 81 -12.12 0.71 1.44
N PRO A 82 -12.70 1.66 0.70
CA PRO A 82 -14.07 1.53 0.20
C PRO A 82 -14.20 0.52 -0.94
N THR A 83 -13.10 -0.08 -1.40
CA THR A 83 -13.12 -1.10 -2.44
C THR A 83 -13.90 -2.33 -1.95
N PRO A 84 -14.98 -2.73 -2.64
CA PRO A 84 -15.75 -3.91 -2.25
C PRO A 84 -14.85 -5.15 -2.15
N HIS A 85 -15.08 -6.01 -1.15
CA HIS A 85 -14.31 -7.26 -0.98
C HIS A 85 -14.26 -8.14 -2.24
N SER A 86 -15.33 -8.13 -3.05
CA SER A 86 -15.37 -8.87 -4.32
C SER A 86 -14.38 -8.34 -5.37
N ALA A 87 -14.06 -7.04 -5.33
CA ALA A 87 -13.11 -6.38 -6.23
C ALA A 87 -11.65 -6.48 -5.74
N LEU A 88 -11.42 -6.81 -4.46
CA LEU A 88 -10.08 -7.04 -3.94
C LEU A 88 -9.54 -8.41 -4.38
N PRO A 89 -8.23 -8.52 -4.70
CA PRO A 89 -7.58 -9.81 -4.87
C PRO A 89 -7.67 -10.67 -3.60
N ALA A 90 -7.70 -11.99 -3.75
CA ALA A 90 -7.90 -12.91 -2.62
C ALA A 90 -6.90 -12.70 -1.46
N PHE A 91 -5.66 -12.33 -1.75
CA PHE A 91 -4.63 -12.09 -0.73
C PHE A 91 -4.80 -10.77 0.05
N MET A 92 -5.66 -9.86 -0.43
CA MET A 92 -6.04 -8.61 0.26
C MET A 92 -7.40 -8.72 0.96
N ARG A 93 -8.07 -9.87 0.86
CA ARG A 93 -9.29 -10.14 1.61
C ARG A 93 -8.88 -10.67 2.98
N PHE A 94 -8.67 -9.77 3.92
CA PHE A 94 -8.48 -10.15 5.32
C PHE A 94 -9.85 -10.55 5.87
N THR A 95 -10.05 -11.86 6.06
CA THR A 95 -11.27 -12.47 6.61
C THR A 95 -11.05 -12.91 8.04
#